data_AF-A0A6A3AEG6-F1
#
_entry.id   AF-A0A6A3AEG6-F1
#
_cell.length_a   1.000
_cell.length_b   1.000
_cell.length_c   1.000
_cell.angle_alpha   90.00
_cell.angle_beta   90.00
_cell.angle_gamma   90.00
#
_symmetry.space_group_name_H-M   'P 1'
#
loop_
_entity.id
_entity.type
_entity.pdbx_description
1 polymer ?
#
loop_
_entity_poly.entity_id
_entity_poly.type
_entity_poly.pdbx_seq_one_letter_code
_entity_poly.pdbx_strand_id
1 'polypeptide(L)'
;MTKTGCELDVAAYNVRISCFQGRDPEKVKELIDDMSSLGLKPDTISYNYLMTSYFKRGMLDEAKKVFKESVRLNKIPDFNTLKYLAEGLVMKKMTKDAKWLIRTVKKTFPPNFLNAWTKLEKELGLSSCSDGNAEA
;
A
#
# COMPACT_ATOMS: atom_id res chain seq x y z
N MET A 1 37.79 14.20 -1.89
CA MET A 1 37.51 14.00 -3.33
C MET A 1 36.40 12.96 -3.47
N THR A 2 35.14 13.35 -3.44
CA THR A 2 34.03 12.46 -3.80
C THR A 2 33.80 12.59 -5.30
N LYS A 3 34.28 11.54 -6.00
CA LYS A 3 34.13 11.29 -7.43
C LYS A 3 32.69 11.52 -7.89
N THR A 4 32.56 12.35 -8.92
CA THR A 4 31.48 12.37 -9.93
C THR A 4 30.11 11.93 -9.40
N GLY A 5 29.34 12.89 -8.89
CA GLY A 5 27.93 12.70 -8.64
C GLY A 5 27.22 12.45 -9.97
N CYS A 6 27.04 11.18 -10.32
CA CYS A 6 26.03 10.82 -11.30
C CYS A 6 24.69 11.22 -10.68
N GLU A 7 23.98 12.16 -11.29
CA GLU A 7 22.58 12.42 -10.96
C GLU A 7 21.85 11.09 -11.05
N LEU A 8 21.41 10.57 -9.90
CA LEU A 8 20.64 9.33 -9.87
C LEU A 8 19.30 9.63 -10.56
N ASP A 9 19.01 8.91 -11.63
CA ASP A 9 17.71 8.97 -12.27
C ASP A 9 16.65 8.18 -11.49
N VAL A 10 15.39 8.26 -11.94
CA VAL A 10 14.26 7.54 -11.33
C VAL A 10 14.53 6.03 -11.25
N ALA A 11 15.19 5.46 -12.25
CA ALA A 11 15.46 4.02 -12.31
C ALA A 11 16.46 3.59 -11.23
N ALA A 12 17.54 4.36 -11.02
CA ALA A 12 18.52 4.09 -9.99
C ALA A 12 17.91 4.19 -8.57
N TYR A 13 17.02 5.15 -8.35
CA TYR A 13 16.27 5.25 -7.09
C TYR A 13 15.32 4.07 -6.89
N ASN A 14 14.57 3.65 -7.91
CA ASN A 14 13.69 2.50 -7.83
C ASN A 14 14.44 1.21 -7.45
N VAL A 15 15.66 1.02 -7.99
CA VAL A 15 16.53 -0.09 -7.59
C VAL A 15 16.89 0.00 -6.11
N ARG A 16 17.32 1.18 -5.61
CA ARG A 16 17.63 1.36 -4.19
C ARG A 16 16.42 1.11 -3.30
N ILE A 17 15.25 1.62 -3.68
CA ILE A 17 14.00 1.40 -2.94
C ILE A 17 13.68 -0.10 -2.87
N SER A 18 13.85 -0.85 -3.97
CA SER A 18 13.60 -2.29 -3.99
C SER A 18 14.46 -3.07 -2.98
N CYS A 19 15.68 -2.61 -2.67
CA CYS A 19 16.55 -3.24 -1.68
C CYS A 19 16.01 -3.14 -0.24
N PHE A 20 15.32 -2.03 0.06
CA PHE A 20 14.77 -1.75 1.39
C PHE A 20 13.29 -2.13 1.51
N GLN A 21 12.61 -2.43 0.40
CA GLN A 21 11.22 -2.86 0.39
C GLN A 21 10.99 -4.04 1.34
N GLY A 22 10.06 -3.86 2.28
CA GLY A 22 9.68 -4.88 3.26
C GLY A 22 10.67 -5.08 4.41
N ARG A 23 11.80 -4.37 4.44
CA ARG A 23 12.76 -4.37 5.57
C ARG A 23 12.66 -3.08 6.36
N ASP A 24 12.86 -1.95 5.70
CA ASP A 24 12.99 -0.65 6.35
C ASP A 24 12.15 0.42 5.63
N PRO A 25 10.89 0.64 6.07
CA PRO A 25 10.03 1.64 5.47
C PRO A 25 10.51 3.06 5.72
N GLU A 26 11.28 3.34 6.77
CA GLU A 26 11.82 4.68 6.99
C GLU A 26 12.87 4.99 5.93
N LYS A 27 13.72 4.01 5.61
CA LYS A 27 14.69 4.16 4.52
C LYS A 27 14.02 4.27 3.15
N VAL A 28 12.93 3.53 2.92
CA VAL A 28 12.13 3.69 1.70
C VAL A 28 11.52 5.09 1.61
N LYS A 29 11.01 5.63 2.71
CA LYS A 29 10.45 6.98 2.76
C LYS A 29 11.52 8.04 2.49
N GLU A 30 12.67 7.93 3.13
CA GLU A 30 13.82 8.83 2.92
C GLU A 30 14.21 8.88 1.44
N LEU A 31 14.30 7.73 0.77
CA LEU A 31 14.63 7.67 -0.65
C LEU A 31 13.56 8.34 -1.54
N ILE A 32 12.28 8.24 -1.19
CA ILE A 32 11.17 8.89 -1.92
C ILE A 32 11.16 10.41 -1.71
N ASP A 33 11.45 10.85 -0.48
CA ASP A 33 11.58 12.27 -0.14
C ASP A 33 12.80 12.88 -0.86
N ASP A 34 13.93 12.17 -0.90
CA ASP A 34 15.13 12.54 -1.65
C ASP A 34 14.83 12.69 -3.14
N MET A 35 14.16 11.73 -3.78
CA MET A 35 13.71 11.85 -5.17
C MET A 35 12.92 13.14 -5.40
N SER A 36 11.96 13.42 -4.52
CA SER A 36 11.11 14.59 -4.62
C SER A 36 11.90 15.90 -4.48
N SER A 37 12.88 15.94 -3.58
CA SER A 37 13.76 17.10 -3.38
C SER A 37 14.68 17.38 -4.57
N LEU A 38 15.03 16.35 -5.33
CA LEU A 38 15.79 16.44 -6.59
C LEU A 38 14.90 16.76 -7.80
N GLY A 39 13.59 16.97 -7.60
CA GLY A 39 12.63 17.22 -8.68
C GLY A 39 12.25 15.97 -9.48
N LEU A 40 12.71 14.79 -9.07
CA LEU A 40 12.30 13.51 -9.62
C LEU A 40 10.91 13.15 -9.09
N LYS A 41 10.02 12.67 -9.96
CA LYS A 41 8.65 12.32 -9.56
C LYS A 41 8.61 10.86 -9.14
N PRO A 42 8.30 10.54 -7.87
CA PRO A 42 8.02 9.17 -7.45
C PRO A 42 6.89 8.59 -8.29
N ASP A 43 7.04 7.34 -8.69
CA ASP A 43 6.06 6.61 -9.48
C ASP A 43 5.11 5.80 -8.57
N THR A 44 4.13 5.14 -9.20
CA THR A 44 3.19 4.25 -8.48
C THR A 44 3.94 3.12 -7.75
N ILE A 45 5.06 2.66 -8.31
CA ILE A 45 5.87 1.58 -7.73
C ILE A 45 6.48 2.02 -6.40
N SER A 46 6.98 3.25 -6.33
CA SER A 46 7.54 3.87 -5.12
C SER A 46 6.53 3.87 -3.96
N TYR A 47 5.29 4.32 -4.22
CA TYR A 47 4.23 4.31 -3.22
C TYR A 47 3.79 2.88 -2.84
N ASN A 48 3.75 1.95 -3.80
CA ASN A 48 3.45 0.53 -3.53
C ASN A 48 4.48 -0.08 -2.58
N TYR A 49 5.76 0.21 -2.80
CA TYR A 49 6.85 -0.27 -1.97
C TYR A 49 6.81 0.30 -0.56
N LEU A 50 6.58 1.60 -0.42
CA LEU A 50 6.46 2.23 0.89
C LEU A 50 5.26 1.68 1.68
N MET A 51 4.10 1.61 1.03
CA MET A 51 2.88 1.07 1.63
C MET A 51 3.09 -0.40 2.07
N THR A 52 3.60 -1.25 1.19
CA THR A 52 3.87 -2.66 1.51
C THR A 52 4.86 -2.82 2.66
N SER A 53 5.87 -1.94 2.73
CA SER A 53 6.87 -1.96 3.80
C SER A 53 6.28 -1.63 5.17
N TYR A 54 5.43 -0.60 5.25
CA TYR A 54 4.70 -0.27 6.48
C TYR A 54 3.74 -1.38 6.92
N PHE A 55 3.00 -1.97 5.97
CA PHE A 55 2.11 -3.09 6.26
C PHE A 55 2.84 -4.32 6.81
N LYS A 56 3.99 -4.68 6.21
CA LYS A 56 4.81 -5.81 6.68
C LYS A 56 5.29 -5.58 8.12
N ARG A 57 5.69 -4.36 8.47
CA ARG A 57 6.06 -3.98 9.84
C ARG A 57 4.88 -3.76 10.80
N GLY A 58 3.63 -3.87 10.33
CA GLY A 58 2.43 -3.67 11.16
C GLY A 58 2.11 -2.20 11.46
N MET A 59 2.79 -1.26 10.79
CA MET A 59 2.57 0.18 10.93
C MET A 59 1.40 0.62 10.05
N LEU A 60 0.19 0.16 10.37
CA LEU A 60 -0.99 0.35 9.52
C LEU A 60 -1.39 1.81 9.34
N ASP A 61 -1.24 2.64 10.37
CA ASP A 61 -1.64 4.05 10.27
C ASP A 61 -0.76 4.80 9.27
N GLU A 62 0.54 4.51 9.24
CA GLU A 62 1.45 5.04 8.22
C GLU A 62 1.10 4.50 6.84
N ALA A 63 0.81 3.20 6.72
CA ALA A 63 0.39 2.62 5.45
C ALA A 63 -0.92 3.25 4.91
N LYS A 64 -1.88 3.57 5.81
CA LYS A 64 -3.12 4.29 5.46
C LYS A 64 -2.85 5.71 4.99
N LYS A 65 -1.92 6.44 5.62
CA LYS A 65 -1.51 7.78 5.18
C LYS A 65 -0.91 7.72 3.77
N VAL A 66 0.00 6.77 3.53
CA VAL A 66 0.62 6.55 2.21
C VAL A 66 -0.43 6.20 1.16
N PHE A 67 -1.39 5.32 1.48
CA PHE A 67 -2.49 5.00 0.57
C PHE A 67 -3.34 6.23 0.23
N LYS A 68 -3.75 7.02 1.22
CA LYS A 68 -4.52 8.26 0.98
C LYS A 68 -3.76 9.24 0.09
N GLU A 69 -2.46 9.39 0.33
CA GLU A 69 -1.61 10.25 -0.47
C GLU A 69 -1.47 9.73 -1.91
N SER A 70 -1.29 8.42 -2.09
CA SER A 70 -1.23 7.79 -3.41
C SER A 70 -2.53 8.00 -4.21
N VAL A 71 -3.69 7.97 -3.54
CA VAL A 71 -4.99 8.26 -4.17
C VAL A 71 -5.09 9.74 -4.53
N ARG A 72 -4.68 10.65 -3.64
CA ARG A 72 -4.67 12.11 -3.89
C ARG A 72 -3.80 12.48 -5.10
N LEU A 73 -2.70 11.77 -5.30
CA LEU A 73 -1.77 11.98 -6.40
C LEU A 73 -2.13 11.20 -7.69
N ASN A 74 -3.26 10.49 -7.72
CA ASN A 74 -3.63 9.56 -8.81
C ASN A 74 -2.55 8.51 -9.11
N LYS A 75 -1.80 8.09 -8.09
CA LYS A 75 -0.77 7.03 -8.12
C LYS A 75 -1.25 5.79 -7.38
N ILE A 76 -2.46 5.34 -7.73
CA ILE A 76 -3.15 4.29 -6.98
C ILE A 76 -2.42 2.95 -7.15
N PRO A 77 -2.16 2.22 -6.05
CA PRO A 77 -1.63 0.87 -6.09
C PRO A 77 -2.47 -0.09 -6.92
N ASP A 78 -1.81 -1.07 -7.54
CA ASP A 78 -2.50 -2.08 -8.35
C ASP A 78 -3.33 -3.05 -7.49
N PHE A 79 -4.23 -3.79 -8.16
CA PHE A 79 -5.08 -4.77 -7.50
C PHE A 79 -4.28 -5.81 -6.72
N ASN A 80 -3.17 -6.30 -7.28
CA ASN A 80 -2.34 -7.33 -6.67
C ASN A 80 -1.70 -6.86 -5.37
N THR A 81 -1.18 -5.62 -5.34
CA THR A 81 -0.62 -5.01 -4.13
C THR A 81 -1.69 -4.91 -3.06
N LEU A 82 -2.88 -4.38 -3.39
CA LEU A 82 -3.95 -4.21 -2.42
C LEU A 82 -4.53 -5.56 -1.95
N LYS A 83 -4.59 -6.57 -2.83
CA LYS A 83 -4.99 -7.94 -2.49
C LYS A 83 -4.03 -8.56 -1.49
N TYR A 84 -2.72 -8.49 -1.76
CA TYR A 84 -1.68 -8.99 -0.85
C TYR A 84 -1.78 -8.35 0.54
N LEU A 85 -2.10 -7.06 0.59
CA LEU A 85 -2.31 -6.34 1.85
C LEU A 85 -3.56 -6.80 2.59
N ALA A 86 -4.67 -7.01 1.89
CA ALA A 86 -5.89 -7.53 2.48
C ALA A 86 -5.68 -8.95 3.07
N GLU A 87 -5.04 -9.84 2.32
CA GLU A 87 -4.65 -11.18 2.78
C GLU A 87 -3.75 -11.10 4.03
N GLY A 88 -2.70 -10.27 3.98
CA GLY A 88 -1.77 -10.10 5.10
C GLY A 88 -2.44 -9.56 6.38
N LEU A 89 -3.42 -8.65 6.24
CA LEU A 89 -4.20 -8.14 7.38
C LEU A 89 -5.06 -9.24 8.03
N VAL A 90 -5.68 -10.10 7.22
CA VAL A 90 -6.47 -11.23 7.72
C VAL A 90 -5.59 -12.25 8.43
N MET A 91 -4.42 -12.56 7.86
CA MET A 91 -3.43 -13.44 8.52
C MET A 91 -2.97 -12.88 9.87
N LYS A 92 -2.84 -11.56 10.00
CA LYS A 92 -2.50 -10.88 11.27
C LYS A 92 -3.71 -10.70 12.22
N LYS A 93 -4.87 -11.28 11.92
CA LYS A 93 -6.15 -11.12 12.66
C LYS A 93 -6.64 -9.66 12.75
N MET A 94 -6.21 -8.79 11.85
CA MET A 94 -6.60 -7.37 11.78
C MET A 94 -7.83 -7.19 10.88
N THR A 95 -8.90 -7.91 11.20
CA THR A 95 -10.10 -8.03 10.35
C THR A 95 -10.81 -6.70 10.11
N LYS A 96 -10.76 -5.78 11.08
CA LYS A 96 -11.34 -4.43 10.96
C LYS A 96 -10.62 -3.61 9.88
N ASP A 97 -9.30 -3.67 9.86
CA ASP A 97 -8.47 -2.97 8.87
C ASP A 97 -8.61 -3.58 7.48
N ALA A 98 -8.72 -4.91 7.38
CA ALA A 98 -8.97 -5.60 6.11
C ALA A 98 -10.31 -5.16 5.49
N LYS A 99 -11.38 -5.10 6.30
CA LYS A 99 -12.68 -4.58 5.87
C LYS A 99 -12.61 -3.10 5.47
N TRP A 100 -11.85 -2.28 6.20
CA TRP A 100 -11.65 -0.87 5.84
C TRP A 100 -10.96 -0.73 4.47
N LEU A 101 -9.91 -1.51 4.21
CA LEU A 101 -9.18 -1.50 2.94
C LEU A 101 -10.11 -1.87 1.78
N ILE A 102 -10.81 -3.00 1.89
CA ILE A 102 -11.74 -3.47 0.86
C ILE A 102 -12.85 -2.43 0.59
N ARG A 103 -13.43 -1.84 1.64
CA ARG A 103 -14.45 -0.78 1.47
C ARG A 103 -13.91 0.45 0.79
N THR A 104 -12.70 0.88 1.15
CA THR A 104 -12.06 2.05 0.54
C THR A 104 -11.82 1.80 -0.94
N VAL A 105 -11.25 0.63 -1.27
CA VAL A 105 -10.99 0.24 -2.64
C VAL A 105 -12.27 0.14 -3.47
N LYS A 106 -13.35 -0.44 -2.92
CA LYS A 106 -14.66 -0.50 -3.59
C LYS A 106 -15.27 0.90 -3.85
N LYS A 107 -14.89 1.92 -3.09
CA LYS A 107 -15.31 3.32 -3.33
C LYS A 107 -14.40 4.05 -4.33
N THR A 108 -13.13 3.71 -4.36
CA THR A 108 -12.13 4.40 -5.21
C THR A 108 -12.07 3.84 -6.62
N PHE A 109 -12.35 2.54 -6.82
CA PHE A 109 -12.20 1.88 -8.12
C PHE A 109 -13.54 1.72 -8.87
N PRO A 110 -13.52 1.75 -10.21
CA PRO A 110 -14.73 1.64 -11.01
C PRO A 110 -15.41 0.25 -10.88
N PRO A 111 -16.73 0.19 -11.17
CA PRO A 111 -17.58 -0.96 -10.87
C PRO A 111 -17.12 -2.28 -11.50
N ASN A 112 -16.40 -2.23 -12.62
CA ASN A 112 -15.82 -3.39 -13.30
C ASN A 112 -14.79 -4.16 -12.44
N PHE A 113 -14.16 -3.52 -11.45
CA PHE A 113 -13.23 -4.18 -10.53
C PHE A 113 -13.91 -4.69 -9.25
N LEU A 114 -15.19 -4.36 -9.00
CA LEU A 114 -15.90 -4.74 -7.78
C LEU A 114 -16.15 -6.24 -7.68
N ASN A 115 -16.28 -6.94 -8.81
CA ASN A 115 -16.48 -8.39 -8.82
C ASN A 115 -15.27 -9.13 -8.24
N ALA A 116 -14.05 -8.68 -8.59
CA ALA A 116 -12.81 -9.24 -8.05
C ALA A 116 -12.68 -8.98 -6.55
N TRP A 117 -13.01 -7.75 -6.10
CA TRP A 117 -13.00 -7.39 -4.68
C TRP A 117 -14.08 -8.12 -3.86
N THR A 118 -15.26 -8.31 -4.43
CA THR A 118 -16.36 -9.05 -3.77
C THR A 118 -16.02 -10.54 -3.66
N LYS A 119 -15.33 -11.11 -4.67
CA LYS A 119 -14.80 -12.47 -4.59
C LYS A 119 -13.75 -12.59 -3.49
N LEU A 120 -12.77 -11.68 -3.47
CA LEU A 120 -11.73 -11.64 -2.44
C LEU A 120 -12.32 -11.48 -1.03
N GLU A 121 -13.32 -10.62 -0.85
CA GLU A 121 -14.01 -10.41 0.41
C GLU A 121 -14.67 -11.70 0.95
N LYS A 122 -15.24 -12.53 0.06
CA LYS A 122 -15.78 -13.86 0.41
C LYS A 122 -14.67 -14.87 0.70
N GLU A 123 -13.62 -14.93 -0.12
CA GLU A 123 -12.46 -15.83 0.07
C GLU A 123 -11.78 -15.59 1.42
N LEU A 124 -11.67 -14.33 1.83
CA LEU A 124 -11.07 -13.92 3.10
C LEU A 124 -12.01 -14.09 4.31
N GLY A 125 -13.24 -14.57 4.11
CA GLY A 125 -14.24 -14.68 5.18
C GLY A 125 -14.64 -13.32 5.78
N LEU A 126 -14.47 -12.24 5.02
CA LEU A 126 -14.77 -10.88 5.45
C LEU A 126 -16.20 -10.45 5.10
N SER A 127 -16.86 -11.20 4.20
CA SER A 127 -18.30 -11.06 3.94
C SER A 127 -19.04 -11.13 5.27
N SER A 128 -19.72 -10.04 5.60
CA SER A 128 -20.45 -9.83 6.86
C SER A 128 -20.69 -11.11 7.66
N CYS A 129 -19.92 -11.32 8.74
CA CYS A 129 -20.62 -11.63 9.98
C CYS A 129 -21.64 -10.51 10.10
N SER A 130 -22.89 -10.82 9.79
CA SER A 130 -24.02 -10.22 10.47
C SER A 130 -23.58 -10.14 11.92
N ASP A 131 -23.46 -8.92 12.45
CA ASP A 131 -23.35 -8.76 13.90
C ASP A 131 -24.46 -9.64 14.47
N GLY A 132 -24.02 -10.69 15.18
CA GLY A 132 -24.93 -11.64 15.79
C GLY A 132 -25.87 -10.82 16.64
N ASN A 133 -27.13 -10.85 16.26
CA ASN A 133 -28.27 -10.59 17.10
C ASN A 133 -27.99 -11.13 18.50
N ALA A 134 -27.63 -10.23 19.43
CA ALA A 134 -27.69 -10.49 20.85
C ALA A 134 -29.01 -9.89 21.33
N GLU A 135 -30.09 -10.64 21.10
CA GLU A 135 -31.26 -10.59 21.96
C GLU A 135 -30.81 -10.92 23.39
N ALA A 136 -31.03 -10.00 24.32
CA ALA A 136 -31.34 -10.24 25.72
C ALA A 136 -32.07 -9.01 26.27
#